data_AF-A0A1B3SMT5-F1
#
_entry.id   AF-A0A1B3SMT5-F1
#
_cell.length_a   1.000
_cell.length_b   1.000
_cell.length_c   1.000
_cell.angle_alpha   90.00
_cell.angle_beta   90.00
_cell.angle_gamma   90.00
#
_symmetry.space_group_name_H-M   'P 1'
#
loop_
_entity.id
_entity.type
_entity.pdbx_description
1 polymer ?
#
loop_
_entity_poly.entity_id
_entity_poly.type
_entity_poly.pdbx_seq_one_letter_code
_entity_poly.pdbx_strand_id
1 'polypeptide(L)'
;AAKINDRLRGVSTVVDETHGFRYFERRDLLGFVDGTENPEEDEAEEAALVGDEDPHFTGGSYVIVQKYLHDLASWNSLTVEEQERVIGRTKLDDVELDDDVKPSDSHVALNVILDENGEERQILRANMPFGSFGADEFGTYFIG
;
A
#
# COMPACT_ATOMS: atom_id res chain seq x y z
N ALA A 1 -12.37 -17.35 6.43
CA ALA A 1 -12.13 -18.16 5.22
C ALA A 1 -13.14 -19.30 5.03
N ALA A 2 -13.08 -20.40 5.82
CA ALA A 2 -13.90 -21.61 5.57
C ALA A 2 -15.41 -21.37 5.38
N LYS A 3 -16.03 -20.56 6.26
CA LYS A 3 -17.47 -20.24 6.17
C LYS A 3 -17.86 -19.52 4.87
N ILE A 4 -16.99 -18.68 4.30
CA ILE A 4 -17.28 -17.98 3.03
C ILE A 4 -17.17 -18.95 1.87
N ASN A 5 -16.08 -19.74 1.84
CA ASN A 5 -15.89 -20.75 0.80
C ASN A 5 -17.02 -21.79 0.78
N ASP A 6 -17.49 -22.23 1.95
CA ASP A 6 -18.63 -23.15 2.04
C ASP A 6 -19.92 -22.56 1.45
N ARG A 7 -20.14 -21.25 1.61
CA ARG A 7 -21.33 -20.56 1.09
C ARG A 7 -21.26 -20.32 -0.42
N LEU A 8 -20.07 -20.21 -0.99
CA LEU A 8 -19.85 -19.98 -2.42
C LEU A 8 -19.47 -21.26 -3.20
N ARG A 9 -19.48 -22.41 -2.53
CA ARG A 9 -19.09 -23.69 -3.11
C ARG A 9 -19.91 -24.02 -4.35
N GLY A 10 -19.23 -24.30 -5.46
CA GLY A 10 -19.84 -24.69 -6.73
C GLY A 10 -20.38 -23.52 -7.57
N VAL A 11 -20.33 -22.28 -7.08
CA VAL A 11 -20.74 -21.08 -7.83
C VAL A 11 -19.61 -20.07 -8.04
N SER A 12 -18.45 -20.28 -7.42
CA SER A 12 -17.24 -19.48 -7.64
C SER A 12 -15.98 -20.34 -7.60
N THR A 13 -14.90 -19.82 -8.18
CA THR A 13 -13.55 -20.38 -8.10
C THR A 13 -12.60 -19.31 -7.55
N VAL A 14 -11.80 -19.66 -6.56
CA VAL A 14 -10.73 -18.79 -6.06
C VAL A 14 -9.60 -18.78 -7.08
N VAL A 15 -9.19 -17.58 -7.53
CA VAL A 15 -8.13 -17.40 -8.54
C VAL A 15 -6.83 -16.82 -7.96
N ASP A 16 -6.90 -16.14 -6.82
CA ASP A 16 -5.76 -15.76 -5.99
C ASP A 16 -6.14 -15.88 -4.51
N GLU A 17 -5.21 -16.36 -3.71
CA GLU A 17 -5.33 -16.46 -2.26
C GLU A 17 -3.99 -16.04 -1.65
N THR A 18 -4.00 -14.93 -0.92
CA THR A 18 -2.81 -14.39 -0.28
C THR A 18 -3.11 -14.13 1.19
N HIS A 19 -2.35 -14.75 2.08
CA HIS A 19 -2.49 -14.56 3.52
C HIS A 19 -1.42 -13.57 3.98
N GLY A 20 -1.83 -12.32 4.16
CA GLY A 20 -0.95 -11.28 4.68
C GLY A 20 -0.74 -11.42 6.20
N PHE A 21 0.36 -10.86 6.69
CA PHE A 21 0.66 -10.76 8.12
C PHE A 21 1.11 -9.33 8.45
N ARG A 22 1.05 -8.94 9.72
CA ARG A 22 1.65 -7.67 10.15
C ARG A 22 3.11 -7.93 10.53
N TYR A 23 4.03 -7.12 10.04
CA TYR A 23 5.46 -7.28 10.28
C TYR A 23 5.99 -6.11 11.14
N PHE A 24 6.52 -6.43 12.32
CA PHE A 24 6.99 -5.46 13.32
C PHE A 24 6.03 -4.25 13.50
N GLU A 25 6.55 -3.03 13.48
CA GLU A 25 5.85 -1.76 13.69
C GLU A 25 5.09 -1.29 12.42
N ARG A 26 4.33 -2.18 11.77
CA ARG A 26 3.66 -1.94 10.45
C ARG A 26 4.65 -1.72 9.31
N ARG A 27 5.75 -2.47 9.32
CA ARG A 27 6.70 -2.42 8.21
C ARG A 27 6.28 -3.36 7.08
N ASP A 28 6.65 -3.01 5.86
CA ASP A 28 6.65 -3.95 4.75
C ASP A 28 7.92 -4.85 4.79
N LEU A 29 8.07 -5.72 3.79
CA LEU A 29 9.26 -6.58 3.69
C LEU A 29 10.51 -5.88 3.15
N LEU A 30 10.38 -4.65 2.64
CA LEU A 30 11.50 -3.78 2.29
C LEU A 30 12.09 -3.11 3.55
N GLY A 31 11.32 -3.12 4.64
CA GLY A 31 11.71 -2.69 5.97
C GLY A 31 11.32 -1.25 6.30
N PHE A 32 10.46 -0.62 5.50
CA PHE A 32 9.92 0.72 5.74
C PHE A 32 8.54 0.61 6.38
N VAL A 33 8.16 1.59 7.19
CA VAL A 33 6.79 1.68 7.70
C VAL A 33 5.85 1.93 6.52
N ASP A 34 4.74 1.19 6.46
CA ASP A 34 3.77 1.30 5.38
C ASP A 34 2.41 1.75 5.93
N GLY A 35 1.89 2.85 5.36
CA GLY A 35 0.62 3.47 5.73
C GLY A 35 0.75 4.72 6.59
N THR A 36 1.94 5.33 6.70
CA THR A 36 2.18 6.53 7.53
C THR A 36 1.33 7.73 7.10
N GLU A 37 1.27 8.02 5.81
CA GLU A 37 0.48 9.12 5.23
C GLU A 37 -0.92 8.68 4.77
N ASN A 38 -1.49 7.62 5.37
CA ASN A 38 -2.90 7.33 5.10
C ASN A 38 -3.77 8.42 5.74
N PRO A 39 -4.85 8.85 5.07
CA PRO A 39 -5.81 9.74 5.71
C PRO A 39 -6.44 9.05 6.93
N GLU A 40 -6.80 9.84 7.94
CA GLU A 40 -7.41 9.35 9.17
C GLU A 40 -8.82 9.96 9.37
N GLU A 41 -9.66 9.24 10.12
CA GLU A 41 -11.00 9.69 10.50
C GLU A 41 -11.82 10.20 9.29
N ASP A 42 -12.30 11.44 9.35
CA ASP A 42 -13.17 12.04 8.33
C ASP A 42 -12.46 12.16 6.97
N GLU A 43 -11.15 12.40 6.95
CA GLU A 43 -10.36 12.48 5.70
C GLU A 43 -10.32 11.12 4.99
N ALA A 44 -10.32 10.02 5.76
CA ALA A 44 -10.33 8.68 5.20
C ALA A 44 -11.68 8.35 4.54
N GLU A 45 -12.78 8.81 5.14
CA GLU A 45 -14.11 8.67 4.56
C GLU A 45 -14.24 9.52 3.28
N GLU A 46 -13.77 10.76 3.31
CA GLU A 46 -13.77 11.66 2.16
C GLU A 46 -12.93 11.13 0.99
N ALA A 47 -11.75 10.57 1.27
CA ALA A 47 -10.87 10.04 0.24
C ALA A 47 -11.37 8.72 -0.38
N ALA A 48 -12.09 7.90 0.38
CA ALA A 48 -12.37 6.51 -0.01
C ALA A 48 -13.83 6.23 -0.40
N LEU A 49 -14.80 7.03 0.09
CA LEU A 49 -16.22 6.74 -0.10
C LEU A 49 -16.86 7.62 -1.17
N VAL A 50 -17.69 7.00 -2.00
CA VAL A 50 -18.55 7.71 -2.95
C VAL A 50 -19.56 8.56 -2.16
N GLY A 51 -19.67 9.84 -2.51
CA GLY A 51 -20.52 10.83 -1.88
C GLY A 51 -21.76 11.19 -2.70
N ASP A 52 -22.12 12.48 -2.65
CA ASP A 52 -23.30 13.04 -3.34
C ASP A 52 -23.09 13.18 -4.86
N GLU A 53 -21.87 12.99 -5.35
CA GLU A 53 -21.56 12.96 -6.78
C GLU A 53 -22.16 11.74 -7.49
N ASP A 54 -22.42 10.64 -6.77
CA ASP A 54 -23.21 9.51 -7.24
C ASP A 54 -24.12 8.93 -6.15
N PRO A 55 -25.30 9.54 -5.93
CA PRO A 55 -26.20 9.21 -4.81
C PRO A 55 -26.73 7.77 -4.80
N HIS A 56 -26.62 7.03 -5.92
CA HIS A 56 -27.06 5.64 -5.97
C HIS A 56 -26.05 4.68 -5.36
N PHE A 57 -24.79 5.10 -5.26
CA PHE A 57 -23.68 4.30 -4.78
C PHE A 57 -22.99 4.91 -3.56
N THR A 58 -23.61 5.89 -2.91
CA THR A 58 -23.08 6.51 -1.68
C THR A 58 -22.68 5.46 -0.64
N GLY A 59 -21.48 5.62 -0.09
CA GLY A 59 -20.86 4.66 0.83
C GLY A 59 -20.21 3.44 0.14
N GLY A 60 -20.27 3.37 -1.19
CA GLY A 60 -19.41 2.50 -2.00
C GLY A 60 -18.00 3.04 -2.11
N SER A 61 -17.10 2.27 -2.72
CA SER A 61 -15.70 2.65 -2.95
C SER A 61 -15.17 1.96 -4.20
N TYR A 62 -14.08 2.49 -4.76
CA TYR A 62 -13.32 1.86 -5.82
C TYR A 62 -12.08 1.23 -5.22
N VAL A 63 -11.89 -0.06 -5.44
CA VAL A 63 -10.75 -0.81 -4.89
C VAL A 63 -9.91 -1.41 -6.02
N ILE A 64 -8.61 -1.21 -5.93
CA ILE A 64 -7.59 -1.80 -6.80
C ILE A 64 -6.69 -2.68 -5.93
N VAL A 65 -6.40 -3.89 -6.42
CA VAL A 65 -5.48 -4.81 -5.77
C VAL A 65 -4.34 -5.20 -6.71
N GLN A 66 -3.12 -5.26 -6.16
CA GLN A 66 -1.94 -5.68 -6.90
C GLN A 66 -1.04 -6.52 -5.99
N LYS A 67 -0.65 -7.71 -6.47
CA LYS A 67 0.26 -8.60 -5.77
C LYS A 67 1.69 -8.38 -6.26
N TYR A 68 2.49 -7.64 -5.49
CA TYR A 68 3.88 -7.38 -5.81
C TYR A 68 4.78 -8.44 -5.21
N LEU A 69 5.71 -8.96 -6.00
CA LEU A 69 6.83 -9.78 -5.54
C LEU A 69 8.10 -8.93 -5.58
N HIS A 70 8.89 -9.01 -4.51
CA HIS A 70 10.09 -8.21 -4.33
C HIS A 70 11.35 -9.02 -4.63
N ASP A 71 12.29 -8.44 -5.36
CA ASP A 71 13.66 -8.92 -5.42
C ASP A 71 14.42 -8.44 -4.17
N LEU A 72 14.28 -9.18 -3.07
CA LEU A 72 14.91 -8.82 -1.80
C LEU A 72 16.44 -8.90 -1.85
N ALA A 73 17.02 -9.70 -2.75
CA ALA A 73 18.47 -9.81 -2.89
C ALA A 73 19.03 -8.52 -3.49
N SER A 74 18.45 -8.03 -4.58
CA SER A 74 18.81 -6.74 -5.16
C SER A 74 18.51 -5.59 -4.20
N TRP A 75 17.35 -5.58 -3.55
CA TRP A 75 16.99 -4.53 -2.59
C TRP A 75 18.00 -4.42 -1.44
N ASN A 76 18.36 -5.55 -0.82
CA ASN A 76 19.30 -5.57 0.31
C ASN A 76 20.76 -5.34 -0.10
N SER A 77 21.06 -5.24 -1.39
CA SER A 77 22.40 -4.86 -1.88
C SER A 77 22.64 -3.35 -1.87
N LEU A 78 21.56 -2.55 -1.85
CA LEU A 78 21.61 -1.09 -1.74
C LEU A 78 22.01 -0.65 -0.33
N THR A 79 22.66 0.50 -0.20
CA THR A 79 22.84 1.12 1.11
C THR A 79 21.50 1.62 1.65
N VAL A 80 21.45 1.89 2.96
CA VAL A 80 20.23 2.42 3.59
C VAL A 80 19.85 3.75 2.94
N GLU A 81 20.81 4.63 2.70
CA GLU A 81 20.58 5.95 2.09
C GLU A 81 20.07 5.85 0.65
N GLU A 82 20.49 4.82 -0.10
CA GLU A 82 19.95 4.54 -1.43
C GLU A 82 18.50 4.05 -1.35
N GLN A 83 18.18 3.16 -0.41
CA GLN A 83 16.81 2.72 -0.16
C GLN A 83 15.90 3.87 0.28
N GLU A 84 16.39 4.75 1.17
CA GLU A 84 15.67 5.94 1.64
C GLU A 84 15.39 6.91 0.49
N ARG A 85 16.30 7.04 -0.48
CA ARG A 85 16.06 7.82 -1.71
C ARG A 85 15.03 7.18 -2.64
N VAL A 86 15.01 5.85 -2.75
CA VAL A 86 13.99 5.14 -3.52
C VAL A 86 12.60 5.34 -2.90
N ILE A 87 12.49 5.27 -1.56
CA ILE A 87 11.20 5.42 -0.88
C ILE A 87 10.80 6.90 -0.74
N GLY A 88 11.71 7.77 -0.32
CA GLY A 88 11.44 9.17 0.02
C GLY A 88 11.29 9.44 1.53
N ARG A 89 11.66 8.48 2.38
CA ARG A 89 11.61 8.59 3.85
C ARG A 89 12.84 7.95 4.47
N THR A 90 13.19 8.32 5.71
CA THR A 90 14.22 7.63 6.49
C THR A 90 13.74 6.25 6.92
N LYS A 91 14.62 5.26 6.91
CA LYS A 91 14.21 3.86 7.06
C LYS A 91 13.81 3.53 8.48
N LEU A 92 14.60 3.94 9.46
CA LEU A 92 14.36 3.60 10.86
C LEU A 92 13.26 4.49 11.46
N ASP A 93 13.43 5.80 11.36
CA ASP A 93 12.59 6.80 12.05
C ASP A 93 11.33 7.17 11.27
N ASP A 94 11.21 6.72 10.01
CA ASP A 94 10.04 6.97 9.16
C ASP A 94 9.74 8.46 8.96
N VAL A 95 10.79 9.27 8.83
CA VAL A 95 10.67 10.71 8.60
C VAL A 95 10.75 10.99 7.11
N GLU A 96 9.80 11.73 6.56
CA GLU A 96 9.86 12.15 5.17
C GLU A 96 11.12 12.95 4.87
N LEU A 97 11.75 12.70 3.72
CA LEU A 97 12.91 13.48 3.29
C LEU A 97 12.48 14.91 2.94
N ASP A 98 13.36 15.87 3.21
CA ASP A 98 13.13 17.27 2.80
C ASP A 98 13.04 17.38 1.27
N ASP A 99 12.23 18.32 0.75
CA ASP A 99 11.96 18.47 -0.68
C ASP A 99 13.20 18.78 -1.53
N ASP A 100 14.25 19.36 -0.95
CA ASP A 100 15.52 19.63 -1.64
C ASP A 100 16.44 18.39 -1.72
N VAL A 101 16.14 17.35 -0.94
CA VAL A 101 16.89 16.08 -0.90
C VAL A 101 16.11 14.94 -1.57
N LYS A 102 14.78 14.96 -1.47
CA LYS A 102 13.86 13.93 -1.97
C LYS A 102 13.94 13.84 -3.49
N PRO A 103 14.37 12.69 -4.05
CA PRO A 103 14.40 12.51 -5.49
C PRO A 103 13.01 12.62 -6.11
N SER A 104 12.92 13.25 -7.29
CA SER A 104 11.67 13.39 -8.03
C SER A 104 11.09 12.05 -8.52
N ASP A 105 11.90 10.99 -8.54
CA ASP A 105 11.53 9.63 -8.88
C ASP A 105 11.37 8.71 -7.66
N SER A 106 11.37 9.28 -6.45
CA SER A 106 11.06 8.52 -5.23
C SER A 106 9.59 8.08 -5.19
N HIS A 107 9.32 6.99 -4.47
CA HIS A 107 7.96 6.47 -4.32
C HIS A 107 7.00 7.52 -3.74
N VAL A 108 7.42 8.26 -2.70
CA VAL A 108 6.64 9.37 -2.13
C VAL A 108 6.37 10.45 -3.18
N ALA A 109 7.41 10.98 -3.84
CA ALA A 109 7.24 12.07 -4.79
C ALA A 109 6.32 11.71 -5.97
N LEU A 110 6.37 10.46 -6.44
CA LEU A 110 5.52 9.99 -7.55
C LEU A 110 4.06 9.73 -7.15
N ASN A 111 3.77 9.58 -5.86
CA ASN A 111 2.41 9.30 -5.35
C ASN A 111 1.76 10.49 -4.64
N VAL A 112 2.44 11.64 -4.55
CA VAL A 112 1.79 12.92 -4.20
C VAL A 112 1.12 13.46 -5.46
N ILE A 113 -0.21 13.39 -5.50
CA ILE A 113 -1.01 13.82 -6.64
C ILE A 113 -1.81 15.06 -6.25
N LEU A 114 -1.62 16.15 -6.98
CA LEU A 114 -2.36 17.39 -6.78
C LEU A 114 -3.42 17.57 -7.86
N ASP A 115 -4.56 18.13 -7.48
CA ASP A 115 -5.62 18.49 -8.40
C ASP A 115 -5.42 19.88 -9.03
N GLU A 116 -6.42 20.36 -9.77
CA GLU A 116 -6.36 21.67 -10.43
C GLU A 116 -6.31 22.87 -9.47
N ASN A 117 -6.71 22.70 -8.21
CA ASN A 117 -6.68 23.72 -7.17
C ASN A 117 -5.44 23.61 -6.27
N GLY A 118 -4.61 22.58 -6.49
CA GLY A 118 -3.43 22.29 -5.67
C GLY A 118 -3.74 21.50 -4.40
N GLU A 119 -4.93 20.90 -4.30
CA GLU A 119 -5.31 20.02 -3.19
C GLU A 119 -4.84 18.59 -3.47
N GLU A 120 -4.35 17.91 -2.43
CA GLU A 120 -3.86 16.54 -2.55
C GLU A 120 -5.00 15.55 -2.75
N ARG A 121 -4.84 14.65 -3.72
CA ARG A 121 -5.73 13.54 -3.98
C ARG A 121 -5.19 12.29 -3.30
N GLN A 122 -5.84 11.94 -2.20
CA GLN A 122 -5.44 10.81 -1.37
C GLN A 122 -6.20 9.53 -1.75
N ILE A 123 -5.62 8.40 -1.34
CA ILE A 123 -6.27 7.09 -1.33
C ILE A 123 -6.08 6.45 0.04
N LEU A 124 -6.97 5.54 0.44
CA LEU A 124 -6.81 4.78 1.67
C LEU A 124 -6.16 3.42 1.39
N ARG A 125 -4.91 3.23 1.81
CA ARG A 125 -4.19 1.97 1.58
C ARG A 125 -4.33 1.03 2.76
N ALA A 126 -4.40 -0.28 2.49
CA ALA A 126 -4.37 -1.33 3.52
C ALA A 126 -3.38 -2.44 3.17
N ASN A 127 -2.18 -2.04 2.71
CA ASN A 127 -1.11 -2.93 2.30
C ASN A 127 -0.77 -3.98 3.37
N MET A 128 -0.52 -5.21 2.93
CA MET A 128 -0.10 -6.29 3.82
C MET A 128 1.09 -7.05 3.21
N PRO A 129 2.18 -7.26 3.97
CA PRO A 129 3.23 -8.16 3.52
C PRO A 129 2.73 -9.60 3.52
N PHE A 130 3.23 -10.38 2.56
CA PHE A 130 2.98 -11.82 2.44
C PHE A 130 4.26 -12.53 2.03
N GLY A 131 4.32 -13.84 2.24
CA GLY A 131 5.41 -14.62 1.70
C GLY A 131 5.33 -16.12 1.94
N SER A 132 6.21 -16.85 1.26
CA SER A 132 6.34 -18.29 1.34
C SER A 132 7.81 -18.69 1.31
N PHE A 133 8.34 -19.16 2.44
CA PHE A 133 9.73 -19.62 2.54
C PHE A 133 10.06 -20.75 1.57
N GLY A 134 9.11 -21.64 1.30
CA GLY A 134 9.33 -22.78 0.41
C GLY A 134 9.37 -22.41 -1.07
N ALA A 135 8.81 -21.25 -1.43
CA ALA A 135 8.75 -20.77 -2.82
C ALA A 135 9.71 -19.61 -3.08
N ASP A 136 10.39 -19.10 -2.05
CA ASP A 136 11.23 -17.88 -2.11
C ASP A 136 10.46 -16.65 -2.64
N GLU A 137 9.17 -16.58 -2.29
CA GLU A 137 8.28 -15.48 -2.67
C GLU A 137 8.03 -14.58 -1.46
N PHE A 138 8.41 -13.32 -1.59
CA PHE A 138 8.23 -12.30 -0.56
C PHE A 138 7.69 -11.04 -1.22
N GLY A 139 6.62 -10.49 -0.69
CA GLY A 139 5.89 -9.46 -1.39
C GLY A 139 5.05 -8.55 -0.51
N THR A 140 4.49 -7.53 -1.16
CA THR A 140 3.46 -6.66 -0.61
C THR A 140 2.19 -6.88 -1.43
N TYR A 141 1.09 -7.18 -0.74
CA TYR A 141 -0.22 -7.13 -1.35
C TYR A 141 -0.73 -5.70 -1.23
N PHE A 142 -0.70 -4.96 -2.33
CA PHE A 142 -1.25 -3.62 -2.39
C PHE A 142 -2.77 -3.69 -2.48
N ILE A 143 -3.42 -2.86 -1.68
CA ILE A 143 -4.85 -2.59 -1.73
C ILE A 143 -5.05 -1.10 -1.45
N GLY A 144 -5.77 -0.43 -2.34
CA GLY A 144 -6.11 0.98 -2.24
C GLY A 144 -7.28 1.33 -3.14
#